data_AF-A0A8K0GZM9-F1
#
_entry.id   AF-A0A8K0GZM9-F1
#
_cell.length_a   1.000
_cell.length_b   1.000
_cell.length_c   1.000
_cell.angle_alpha   90.00
_cell.angle_beta   90.00
_cell.angle_gamma   90.00
#
_symmetry.space_group_name_H-M   'P 1'
#
loop_
_entity.id
_entity.type
_entity.pdbx_description
1 polymer ?
#
loop_
_entity_poly.entity_id
_entity_poly.type
_entity_poly.pdbx_seq_one_letter_code
_entity_poly.pdbx_strand_id
1 'polypeptide(L)'
;MFKTAIATFIPILASSFLLFVPLPKPTYHSLYLSNSLSDNASISHFLYALTRRPHVAGSEANSDAATFVLSTLTSSNIHSHIAHYLVALTLPSSRSLSLTPPPPDPPVNFELRQEIYDGDPYADVADQVVPTFHAYAKSGSVTGPVVYVNYGRVEDYVTLKEMGVNVSGAVVLARCGKIFRGDIVQNADMEGAVGALVYTDRKDYGGERWFPEDKWMPPSGVQVGSVFSGVGDPTTPGWPSTEDCERLNDEEVENGGQVPLIPSLPISAQDGERILRSIGGQVAKVDWQGSKDGPIYRVGPGPGTVNLSYIGKQYIGTIQNVIGVIEGAEEPDRFVILGNHRDAWTFGAADPNSGTATLLEVAQRLGKLQEKGWKPRRTIILCSWDAEEYGLIGSTEWVEDNREMLASRAVAYLNVDTGVCGPGFYASATPQLDGLLKKATQQVQDPDNSSQTIYQSWFGSSNSAEIERLGGGESDFAAFVQHIGIPSAMLSYGSGYPVFHSMYDDFVWMQKFGDPGFHRHVAVASVWGLIALWLADETFLPFNYLSYAEELQKYVKDLEHEISGKDINLTPLFKSIEELENSATKINNQIKVYGPSKHNIYGSKSFPGIEDAIIEAKSLNSRVMEICTA
;
A
#
# COMPACT_ATOMS: atom_id res chain seq x y z
N MET A 1 71.81 29.07 47.71
CA MET A 1 71.68 29.15 46.24
C MET A 1 72.27 27.86 45.66
N PHE A 2 71.61 27.01 44.90
CA PHE A 2 70.24 26.88 44.42
C PHE A 2 69.97 25.37 44.28
N LYS A 3 68.80 24.92 44.72
CA LYS A 3 68.27 23.57 44.52
C LYS A 3 68.04 23.32 43.03
N THR A 4 68.23 22.09 42.56
CA THR A 4 67.49 21.58 41.39
C THR A 4 67.25 20.08 41.55
N ALA A 5 65.96 19.75 41.53
CA ALA A 5 65.38 18.45 41.73
C ALA A 5 65.46 17.62 40.45
N ILE A 6 65.78 16.33 40.58
CA ILE A 6 65.63 15.35 39.50
C ILE A 6 64.25 14.75 39.69
N ALA A 7 63.29 15.23 38.89
CA ALA A 7 61.96 14.64 38.76
C ALA A 7 61.97 13.66 37.59
N THR A 8 61.62 12.42 37.89
CA THR A 8 61.30 11.33 36.98
C THR A 8 60.17 11.70 36.03
N PHE A 9 60.42 11.62 34.72
CA PHE A 9 59.39 11.64 33.68
C PHE A 9 59.06 10.20 33.28
N ILE A 10 57.90 9.70 33.73
CA ILE A 10 57.22 8.55 33.14
C ILE A 10 56.23 9.14 32.12
N PRO A 11 56.26 8.77 30.83
CA PRO A 11 55.21 9.20 29.91
C PRO A 11 53.96 8.36 30.21
N ILE A 12 52.92 9.04 30.70
CA ILE A 12 51.56 8.50 30.77
C ILE A 12 51.06 8.39 29.31
N LEU A 13 51.18 7.19 28.74
CA LEU A 13 50.41 6.77 27.57
C LEU A 13 48.97 6.49 28.04
N ALA A 14 48.23 7.55 28.37
CA ALA A 14 46.78 7.51 28.45
C ALA A 14 46.24 7.84 27.05
N SER A 15 46.44 6.92 26.12
CA SER A 15 45.67 6.90 24.88
C SER A 15 44.20 6.78 25.25
N SER A 16 43.45 7.80 24.90
CA SER A 16 42.03 7.99 25.15
C SER A 16 41.21 6.88 24.51
N PHE A 17 41.09 5.73 25.18
CA PHE A 17 39.93 4.85 25.01
C PHE A 17 38.75 5.56 25.66
N LEU A 18 38.19 6.56 24.97
CA LEU A 18 36.80 6.91 25.16
C LEU A 18 36.01 5.68 24.70
N LEU A 19 35.73 4.78 25.63
CA LEU A 19 34.68 3.80 25.47
C LEU A 19 33.42 4.61 25.17
N PHE A 20 32.97 4.60 23.91
CA PHE A 20 31.65 5.09 23.54
C PHE A 20 30.66 4.22 24.31
N VAL A 21 30.20 4.71 25.46
CA VAL A 21 29.07 4.11 26.16
C VAL A 21 27.87 4.28 25.23
N PRO A 22 27.23 3.18 24.78
CA PRO A 22 26.06 3.29 23.91
C PRO A 22 24.99 4.12 24.60
N LEU A 23 24.32 5.00 23.85
CA LEU A 23 23.23 5.80 24.41
C LEU A 23 22.05 4.88 24.78
N PRO A 24 21.21 5.25 25.76
CA PRO A 24 19.97 4.54 26.02
C PRO A 24 19.06 4.50 24.77
N LYS A 25 18.34 3.39 24.55
CA LYS A 25 17.39 3.23 23.43
C LYS A 25 16.43 4.43 23.23
N PRO A 26 15.80 4.99 24.29
CA PRO A 26 14.94 6.17 24.14
C PRO A 26 15.66 7.38 23.54
N THR A 27 16.97 7.54 23.76
CA THR A 27 17.76 8.62 23.17
C THR A 27 17.90 8.44 21.66
N TYR A 28 18.08 7.22 21.17
CA TYR A 28 18.09 6.95 19.73
C TYR A 28 16.72 7.18 19.09
N HIS A 29 15.63 6.81 19.76
CA HIS A 29 14.26 7.07 19.28
C HIS A 29 13.97 8.56 19.15
N SER A 30 14.35 9.38 20.14
CA SER A 30 14.22 10.84 20.04
C SER A 30 15.13 11.43 18.96
N LEU A 31 16.33 10.87 18.79
CA LEU A 31 17.26 11.33 17.77
C LEU A 31 16.77 11.02 16.34
N TYR A 32 16.13 9.86 16.14
CA TYR A 32 15.48 9.47 14.89
C TYR A 32 14.47 10.51 14.39
N LEU A 33 13.68 11.07 15.32
CA LEU A 33 12.66 12.08 15.03
C LEU A 33 13.23 13.50 14.89
N SER A 34 14.51 13.70 15.18
CA SER A 34 15.09 15.04 15.16
C SER A 34 15.36 15.51 13.72
N ASN A 35 15.23 16.83 13.51
CA ASN A 35 15.62 17.48 12.25
C ASN A 35 17.10 17.29 11.89
N SER A 36 17.94 16.77 12.80
CA SER A 36 19.34 16.48 12.51
C SER A 36 19.54 15.21 11.68
N LEU A 37 18.57 14.29 11.69
CA LEU A 37 18.62 13.05 10.92
C LEU A 37 17.64 13.05 9.73
N SER A 38 16.58 13.85 9.82
CA SER A 38 15.55 14.02 8.78
C SER A 38 15.97 15.01 7.69
N ASP A 39 15.72 14.69 6.42
CA ASP A 39 15.95 15.61 5.31
C ASP A 39 14.90 15.47 4.19
N ASN A 40 14.06 16.49 4.01
CA ASN A 40 13.06 16.52 2.93
C ASN A 40 13.69 16.69 1.54
N ALA A 41 14.88 17.29 1.43
CA ALA A 41 15.58 17.44 0.16
C ALA A 41 16.09 16.08 -0.35
N SER A 42 16.59 15.22 0.54
CA SER A 42 16.98 13.85 0.22
C SER A 42 15.80 13.03 -0.29
N ILE A 43 14.64 13.09 0.38
CA ILE A 43 13.40 12.43 -0.08
C ILE A 43 13.02 12.91 -1.48
N SER A 44 12.99 14.23 -1.69
CA SER A 44 12.66 14.83 -2.99
C SER A 44 13.62 14.34 -4.09
N HIS A 45 14.92 14.23 -3.77
CA HIS A 45 15.92 13.70 -4.68
C HIS A 45 15.70 12.22 -5.00
N PHE A 46 15.39 11.38 -4.00
CA PHE A 46 15.08 9.96 -4.22
C PHE A 46 13.87 9.81 -5.14
N LEU A 47 12.79 10.53 -4.85
CA LEU A 47 11.60 10.46 -5.67
C LEU A 47 11.90 10.90 -7.11
N TYR A 48 12.61 12.01 -7.27
CA TYR A 48 13.00 12.48 -8.60
C TYR A 48 13.81 11.43 -9.35
N ALA A 49 14.78 10.78 -8.69
CA ALA A 49 15.63 9.76 -9.31
C ALA A 49 14.85 8.51 -9.75
N LEU A 50 13.91 8.05 -8.92
CA LEU A 50 13.05 6.90 -9.19
C LEU A 50 12.06 7.17 -10.33
N THR A 51 11.56 8.39 -10.43
CA THR A 51 10.49 8.78 -11.36
C THR A 51 11.03 9.41 -12.66
N ARG A 52 12.33 9.25 -12.97
CA ARG A 52 12.93 9.84 -14.19
C ARG A 52 12.44 9.20 -15.48
N ARG A 53 12.03 7.93 -15.42
CA ARG A 53 11.63 7.12 -16.58
C ARG A 53 10.46 6.25 -16.19
N PRO A 54 9.58 5.90 -17.13
CA PRO A 54 8.56 4.89 -16.88
C PRO A 54 9.21 3.53 -16.60
N HIS A 55 8.78 2.83 -15.56
CA HIS A 55 9.51 1.68 -15.02
C HIS A 55 8.59 0.55 -14.56
N VAL A 56 7.85 0.01 -15.53
CA VAL A 56 7.01 -1.19 -15.37
C VAL A 56 7.84 -2.41 -14.97
N ALA A 57 7.24 -3.32 -14.21
CA ALA A 57 7.84 -4.58 -13.81
C ALA A 57 8.46 -5.34 -15.00
N GLY A 58 9.63 -5.95 -14.77
CA GLY A 58 10.39 -6.67 -15.80
C GLY A 58 11.10 -5.80 -16.85
N SER A 59 11.00 -4.47 -16.78
CA SER A 59 11.70 -3.56 -17.70
C SER A 59 13.14 -3.23 -17.26
N GLU A 60 13.98 -2.80 -18.21
CA GLU A 60 15.33 -2.30 -17.91
C GLU A 60 15.30 -1.07 -16.98
N ALA A 61 14.34 -0.15 -17.17
CA ALA A 61 14.21 1.03 -16.33
C ALA A 61 13.86 0.69 -14.86
N ASN A 62 13.07 -0.37 -14.64
CA ASN A 62 12.80 -0.84 -13.28
C ASN A 62 14.01 -1.56 -12.66
N SER A 63 14.86 -2.20 -13.48
CA SER A 63 16.15 -2.74 -13.02
C SER A 63 17.14 -1.63 -12.63
N ASP A 64 17.14 -0.51 -13.37
CA ASP A 64 17.90 0.70 -13.01
C ASP A 64 17.39 1.27 -11.68
N ALA A 65 16.07 1.32 -11.48
CA ALA A 65 15.46 1.74 -10.21
C ALA A 65 15.85 0.81 -9.05
N ALA A 66 15.84 -0.51 -9.26
CA ALA A 66 16.32 -1.50 -8.29
C ALA A 66 17.79 -1.26 -7.91
N THR A 67 18.63 -0.99 -8.92
CA THR A 67 20.05 -0.66 -8.73
C THR A 67 20.23 0.62 -7.92
N PHE A 68 19.41 1.65 -8.17
CA PHE A 68 19.41 2.88 -7.39
C PHE A 68 19.06 2.63 -5.92
N VAL A 69 17.99 1.88 -5.64
CA VAL A 69 17.60 1.49 -4.28
C VAL A 69 18.72 0.71 -3.59
N LEU A 70 19.25 -0.32 -4.25
CA LEU A 70 20.37 -1.13 -3.74
C LEU A 70 21.58 -0.27 -3.38
N SER A 71 21.96 0.66 -4.25
CA SER A 71 23.09 1.56 -4.03
C SER A 71 22.86 2.50 -2.85
N THR A 72 21.63 2.99 -2.67
CA THR A 72 21.26 3.91 -1.59
C THR A 72 21.24 3.20 -0.24
N LEU A 73 20.70 1.98 -0.17
CA LEU A 73 20.74 1.16 1.04
C LEU A 73 22.19 0.81 1.41
N THR A 74 23.00 0.34 0.44
CA THR A 74 24.41 0.01 0.67
C THR A 74 25.21 1.22 1.17
N SER A 75 24.98 2.39 0.58
CA SER A 75 25.62 3.65 0.99
C SER A 75 25.19 4.13 2.38
N SER A 76 24.06 3.61 2.90
CA SER A 76 23.56 3.87 4.25
C SER A 76 24.09 2.87 5.28
N ASN A 77 25.16 2.13 4.96
CA ASN A 77 25.76 1.09 5.80
C ASN A 77 24.76 -0.03 6.17
N ILE A 78 23.95 -0.45 5.19
CA ILE A 78 23.01 -1.55 5.30
C ILE A 78 23.46 -2.65 4.34
N HIS A 79 23.52 -3.89 4.81
CA HIS A 79 23.90 -5.01 3.94
C HIS A 79 22.73 -5.33 3.01
N SER A 80 22.93 -5.19 1.70
CA SER A 80 21.85 -5.30 0.73
C SER A 80 22.19 -6.23 -0.43
N HIS A 81 21.17 -6.92 -0.94
CA HIS A 81 21.25 -7.81 -2.11
C HIS A 81 19.94 -7.80 -2.90
N ILE A 82 19.97 -8.39 -4.10
CA ILE A 82 18.77 -8.59 -4.93
C ILE A 82 18.32 -10.05 -4.81
N ALA A 83 17.02 -10.24 -4.60
CA ALA A 83 16.34 -11.53 -4.76
C ALA A 83 15.58 -11.51 -6.10
N HIS A 84 15.82 -12.53 -6.93
CA HIS A 84 15.25 -12.62 -8.27
C HIS A 84 14.19 -13.71 -8.33
N TYR A 85 13.11 -13.45 -9.06
CA TYR A 85 12.11 -14.44 -9.43
C TYR A 85 11.84 -14.33 -10.93
N LEU A 86 11.49 -15.46 -11.56
CA LEU A 86 11.07 -15.53 -12.95
C LEU A 86 9.56 -15.61 -12.97
N VAL A 87 8.83 -14.61 -13.44
CA VAL A 87 7.38 -14.55 -13.25
C VAL A 87 6.62 -14.32 -14.55
N ALA A 88 5.39 -14.82 -14.65
CA ALA A 88 4.54 -14.59 -15.80
C ALA A 88 4.02 -13.14 -15.82
N LEU A 89 4.54 -12.32 -16.72
CA LEU A 89 4.09 -10.94 -16.95
C LEU A 89 3.34 -10.83 -18.28
N THR A 90 2.52 -9.80 -18.42
CA THR A 90 1.77 -9.52 -19.65
C THR A 90 2.03 -8.11 -20.16
N LEU A 91 2.20 -7.97 -21.48
CA LEU A 91 2.32 -6.67 -22.17
C LEU A 91 1.39 -6.64 -23.38
N PRO A 92 0.91 -5.47 -23.81
CA PRO A 92 0.08 -5.35 -25.00
C PRO A 92 0.93 -5.60 -26.26
N SER A 93 0.55 -6.59 -27.07
CA SER A 93 1.12 -6.78 -28.40
C SER A 93 0.41 -5.93 -29.46
N SER A 94 -0.92 -5.84 -29.37
CA SER A 94 -1.71 -4.97 -30.24
C SER A 94 -3.04 -4.63 -29.58
N ARG A 95 -3.58 -3.46 -29.88
CA ARG A 95 -4.87 -2.98 -29.37
C ARG A 95 -5.51 -2.05 -30.40
N SER A 96 -6.82 -2.13 -30.52
CA SER A 96 -7.60 -1.19 -31.34
C SER A 96 -9.00 -1.05 -30.80
N LEU A 97 -9.53 0.17 -30.85
CA LEU A 97 -10.89 0.46 -30.48
C LEU A 97 -11.52 1.36 -31.55
N SER A 98 -12.71 1.02 -32.00
CA SER A 98 -13.51 1.88 -32.86
C SER A 98 -14.97 1.87 -32.48
N LEU A 99 -15.63 3.01 -32.69
CA LEU A 99 -17.04 3.24 -32.46
C LEU A 99 -17.74 3.47 -33.79
N THR A 100 -18.79 2.71 -34.06
CA THR A 100 -19.79 3.02 -35.08
C THR A 100 -21.01 3.63 -34.39
N PRO A 101 -21.14 4.97 -34.40
CA PRO A 101 -22.28 5.66 -33.79
C PRO A 101 -23.55 5.51 -34.66
N PRO A 102 -24.74 5.88 -34.13
CA PRO A 102 -25.93 5.98 -34.97
C PRO A 102 -25.75 7.02 -36.10
N PRO A 103 -26.32 6.78 -37.30
CA PRO A 103 -26.32 7.79 -38.36
C PRO A 103 -26.92 9.13 -37.89
N PRO A 104 -26.42 10.28 -38.36
CA PRO A 104 -25.49 10.46 -39.47
C PRO A 104 -23.99 10.51 -39.07
N ASP A 105 -23.65 10.26 -37.81
CA ASP A 105 -22.27 10.42 -37.34
C ASP A 105 -21.34 9.38 -38.00
N PRO A 106 -20.12 9.77 -38.41
CA PRO A 106 -19.17 8.82 -39.01
C PRO A 106 -18.54 7.92 -37.94
N PRO A 107 -18.05 6.72 -38.33
CA PRO A 107 -17.24 5.88 -37.45
C PRO A 107 -16.00 6.62 -36.92
N VAL A 108 -15.62 6.32 -35.69
CA VAL A 108 -14.48 6.92 -34.98
C VAL A 108 -13.51 5.81 -34.61
N ASN A 109 -12.23 5.99 -34.92
CA ASN A 109 -11.15 5.18 -34.38
C ASN A 109 -10.52 5.95 -33.22
N PHE A 110 -10.23 5.27 -32.12
CA PHE A 110 -9.58 5.88 -30.96
C PHE A 110 -8.08 5.61 -31.00
N GLU A 111 -7.28 6.64 -30.75
CA GLU A 111 -5.81 6.55 -30.71
C GLU A 111 -5.31 5.80 -29.47
N LEU A 112 -6.10 5.78 -28.39
CA LEU A 112 -5.79 5.15 -27.11
C LEU A 112 -4.44 5.63 -26.52
N ARG A 113 -4.10 6.89 -26.73
CA ARG A 113 -2.85 7.50 -26.28
C ARG A 113 -3.15 8.58 -25.24
N GLN A 114 -2.31 8.64 -24.22
CA GLN A 114 -2.30 9.73 -23.25
C GLN A 114 -1.40 10.87 -23.80
N GLU A 115 -1.85 12.12 -23.69
CA GLU A 115 -1.18 13.26 -24.34
C GLU A 115 -0.16 13.95 -23.42
N ILE A 116 0.99 14.33 -23.96
CA ILE A 116 1.91 15.26 -23.27
C ILE A 116 1.33 16.68 -23.28
N TYR A 117 1.75 17.51 -22.32
CA TYR A 117 1.35 18.91 -22.23
C TYR A 117 2.49 19.86 -22.61
N ASP A 118 2.16 21.13 -22.85
CA ASP A 118 3.14 22.15 -23.22
C ASP A 118 4.19 22.34 -22.10
N GLY A 119 5.46 22.10 -22.43
CA GLY A 119 6.56 22.23 -21.48
C GLY A 119 6.71 21.05 -20.51
N ASP A 120 6.11 19.89 -20.83
CA ASP A 120 6.30 18.64 -20.10
C ASP A 120 7.80 18.26 -20.02
N PRO A 121 8.39 18.20 -18.81
CA PRO A 121 9.81 17.85 -18.65
C PRO A 121 10.11 16.38 -18.96
N TYR A 122 9.09 15.53 -19.14
CA TYR A 122 9.21 14.11 -19.49
C TYR A 122 8.91 13.82 -20.96
N ALA A 123 8.73 14.85 -21.79
CA ALA A 123 8.39 14.68 -23.21
C ALA A 123 9.39 13.83 -24.00
N ASP A 124 10.66 13.80 -23.62
CA ASP A 124 11.72 13.00 -24.27
C ASP A 124 11.65 11.50 -23.93
N VAL A 125 10.97 11.15 -22.83
CA VAL A 125 10.78 9.77 -22.36
C VAL A 125 9.32 9.30 -22.38
N ALA A 126 8.38 10.17 -22.77
CA ALA A 126 6.95 9.85 -22.83
C ALA A 126 6.64 8.66 -23.75
N ASP A 127 7.36 8.50 -24.86
CA ASP A 127 7.19 7.35 -25.78
C ASP A 127 7.73 6.02 -25.21
N GLN A 128 8.37 6.03 -24.03
CA GLN A 128 8.75 4.83 -23.28
C GLN A 128 7.61 4.30 -22.39
N VAL A 129 6.55 5.09 -22.17
CA VAL A 129 5.36 4.63 -21.42
C VAL A 129 4.70 3.50 -22.20
N VAL A 130 4.43 2.38 -21.52
CA VAL A 130 3.77 1.23 -22.14
C VAL A 130 2.37 1.64 -22.65
N PRO A 131 1.97 1.24 -23.87
CA PRO A 131 0.64 1.53 -24.38
C PRO A 131 -0.47 1.10 -23.41
N THR A 132 -1.52 1.90 -23.21
CA THR A 132 -2.52 1.62 -22.17
C THR A 132 -3.22 0.27 -22.39
N PHE A 133 -3.31 -0.52 -21.32
CA PHE A 133 -3.84 -1.88 -21.34
C PHE A 133 -4.27 -2.34 -19.94
N HIS A 134 -5.03 -3.43 -19.89
CA HIS A 134 -5.24 -4.20 -18.67
C HIS A 134 -4.31 -5.41 -18.68
N ALA A 135 -3.45 -5.56 -17.67
CA ALA A 135 -2.62 -6.75 -17.54
C ALA A 135 -3.49 -7.97 -17.22
N TYR A 136 -3.15 -9.11 -17.83
CA TYR A 136 -3.89 -10.38 -17.79
C TYR A 136 -5.30 -10.36 -18.39
N ALA A 137 -5.65 -9.34 -19.17
CA ALA A 137 -6.89 -9.40 -19.96
C ALA A 137 -6.81 -10.50 -21.03
N LYS A 138 -7.93 -11.19 -21.27
CA LYS A 138 -8.02 -12.20 -22.34
C LYS A 138 -7.75 -11.58 -23.71
N SER A 139 -6.93 -12.23 -24.51
CA SER A 139 -6.76 -11.85 -25.92
C SER A 139 -8.01 -12.18 -26.74
N GLY A 140 -8.49 -11.23 -27.54
CA GLY A 140 -9.66 -11.42 -28.39
C GLY A 140 -10.08 -10.17 -29.15
N SER A 141 -10.93 -10.37 -30.16
CA SER A 141 -11.57 -9.30 -30.92
C SER A 141 -13.08 -9.51 -30.90
N VAL A 142 -13.81 -8.51 -30.43
CA VAL A 142 -15.26 -8.57 -30.26
C VAL A 142 -15.92 -7.32 -30.84
N THR A 143 -17.17 -7.46 -31.24
CA THR A 143 -17.99 -6.34 -31.69
C THR A 143 -19.38 -6.48 -31.09
N GLY A 144 -19.90 -5.41 -30.51
CA GLY A 144 -21.20 -5.44 -29.87
C GLY A 144 -21.77 -4.04 -29.63
N PRO A 145 -23.09 -3.95 -29.42
CA PRO A 145 -23.70 -2.71 -28.95
C PRO A 145 -23.12 -2.34 -27.58
N VAL A 146 -23.07 -1.05 -27.27
CA VAL A 146 -22.56 -0.60 -25.97
C VAL A 146 -23.66 -0.52 -24.93
N VAL A 147 -23.37 -1.00 -23.71
CA VAL A 147 -24.21 -0.83 -22.52
C VAL A 147 -23.40 -0.11 -21.45
N TYR A 148 -23.96 0.93 -20.83
CA TYR A 148 -23.35 1.60 -19.69
C TYR A 148 -23.76 0.91 -18.39
N VAL A 149 -22.77 0.47 -17.60
CA VAL A 149 -22.97 -0.37 -16.41
C VAL A 149 -22.54 0.31 -15.10
N ASN A 150 -22.50 1.64 -15.07
CA ASN A 150 -22.05 2.40 -13.91
C ASN A 150 -20.63 1.99 -13.46
N TYR A 151 -20.44 1.52 -12.23
CA TYR A 151 -19.15 1.07 -11.72
C TYR A 151 -18.93 -0.44 -11.94
N GLY A 152 -19.84 -1.14 -12.64
CA GLY A 152 -19.71 -2.57 -12.93
C GLY A 152 -19.84 -3.47 -11.70
N ARG A 153 -20.51 -3.00 -10.64
CA ARG A 153 -20.73 -3.78 -9.42
C ARG A 153 -21.88 -4.76 -9.60
N VAL A 154 -21.94 -5.79 -8.76
CA VAL A 154 -23.02 -6.79 -8.77
C VAL A 154 -24.40 -6.11 -8.70
N GLU A 155 -24.56 -5.12 -7.81
CA GLU A 155 -25.80 -4.35 -7.67
C GLU A 155 -26.14 -3.47 -8.89
N ASP A 156 -25.13 -3.08 -9.69
CA ASP A 156 -25.35 -2.32 -10.91
C ASP A 156 -26.01 -3.21 -11.98
N TYR A 157 -25.57 -4.46 -12.11
CA TYR A 157 -26.21 -5.42 -13.02
C TYR A 157 -27.62 -5.82 -12.57
N VAL A 158 -27.87 -5.95 -11.26
CA VAL A 158 -29.22 -6.14 -10.71
C VAL A 158 -30.12 -4.96 -11.12
N THR A 159 -29.64 -3.73 -10.95
CA THR A 159 -30.36 -2.52 -11.38
C THR A 159 -30.67 -2.54 -12.89
N LEU A 160 -29.73 -2.94 -13.74
CA LEU A 160 -29.95 -3.02 -15.19
C LEU A 160 -31.05 -4.03 -15.55
N LYS A 161 -31.07 -5.18 -14.89
CA LYS A 161 -32.12 -6.20 -15.06
C LYS A 161 -33.50 -5.65 -14.67
N GLU A 162 -33.58 -4.92 -13.57
CA GLU A 162 -34.82 -4.22 -13.15
C GLU A 162 -35.27 -3.17 -14.16
N MET A 163 -34.32 -2.48 -14.80
CA MET A 163 -34.58 -1.53 -15.89
C MET A 163 -34.92 -2.21 -17.23
N GLY A 164 -34.85 -3.55 -17.31
CA GLY A 164 -35.11 -4.33 -18.51
C GLY A 164 -33.99 -4.27 -19.55
N VAL A 165 -32.75 -3.98 -19.14
CA VAL A 165 -31.55 -3.92 -19.99
C VAL A 165 -30.80 -5.24 -19.93
N ASN A 166 -30.57 -5.86 -21.09
CA ASN A 166 -29.76 -7.08 -21.22
C ASN A 166 -28.35 -6.72 -21.72
N VAL A 167 -27.33 -7.23 -21.02
CA VAL A 167 -25.92 -7.00 -21.35
C VAL A 167 -25.29 -8.12 -22.16
N SER A 168 -26.00 -9.26 -22.31
CA SER A 168 -25.49 -10.42 -23.03
C SER A 168 -25.19 -10.08 -24.49
N GLY A 169 -23.97 -10.37 -24.96
CA GLY A 169 -23.50 -10.03 -26.30
C GLY A 169 -23.08 -8.57 -26.51
N ALA A 170 -23.14 -7.73 -25.46
CA ALA A 170 -22.73 -6.33 -25.52
C ALA A 170 -21.25 -6.14 -25.15
N VAL A 171 -20.69 -5.00 -25.54
CA VAL A 171 -19.46 -4.47 -24.93
C VAL A 171 -19.90 -3.51 -23.82
N VAL A 172 -19.52 -3.79 -22.58
CA VAL A 172 -19.89 -2.92 -21.46
C VAL A 172 -18.93 -1.74 -21.33
N LEU A 173 -19.46 -0.60 -20.93
CA LEU A 173 -18.69 0.58 -20.53
C LEU A 173 -18.93 0.83 -19.04
N ALA A 174 -17.87 0.74 -18.24
CA ALA A 174 -17.88 0.94 -16.79
C ALA A 174 -16.89 2.03 -16.39
N ARG A 175 -17.19 2.81 -15.35
CA ARG A 175 -16.24 3.77 -14.78
C ARG A 175 -15.44 3.18 -13.62
N CYS A 176 -14.18 3.59 -13.47
CA CYS A 176 -13.32 3.20 -12.33
C CYS A 176 -13.85 3.72 -10.98
N GLY A 177 -13.50 3.05 -9.87
CA GLY A 177 -13.38 3.72 -8.56
C GLY A 177 -14.12 3.12 -7.37
N LYS A 178 -15.08 2.19 -7.55
CA LYS A 178 -15.83 1.59 -6.42
C LYS A 178 -15.44 0.17 -6.06
N ILE A 179 -14.94 -0.58 -7.03
CA ILE A 179 -14.48 -1.97 -6.88
C ILE A 179 -13.19 -2.13 -7.69
N PHE A 180 -12.46 -3.21 -7.43
CA PHE A 180 -11.29 -3.56 -8.20
C PHE A 180 -11.64 -3.75 -9.68
N ARG A 181 -10.77 -3.29 -10.58
CA ARG A 181 -11.04 -3.34 -12.03
C ARG A 181 -11.16 -4.77 -12.57
N GLY A 182 -10.47 -5.74 -11.97
CA GLY A 182 -10.65 -7.15 -12.30
C GLY A 182 -12.09 -7.61 -12.04
N ASP A 183 -12.69 -7.19 -10.93
CA ASP A 183 -14.09 -7.50 -10.59
C ASP A 183 -15.06 -6.86 -11.59
N ILE A 184 -14.77 -5.67 -12.10
CA ILE A 184 -15.59 -5.04 -13.16
C ILE A 184 -15.65 -5.94 -14.39
N VAL A 185 -14.50 -6.45 -14.84
CA VAL A 185 -14.41 -7.31 -16.04
C VAL A 185 -15.02 -8.68 -15.75
N GLN A 186 -14.75 -9.25 -14.58
CA GLN A 186 -15.29 -10.55 -14.16
C GLN A 186 -16.81 -10.53 -14.03
N ASN A 187 -17.39 -9.49 -13.43
CA ASN A 187 -18.83 -9.33 -13.33
C ASN A 187 -19.47 -9.17 -14.71
N ALA A 188 -18.82 -8.45 -15.62
CA ALA A 188 -19.29 -8.30 -17.00
C ALA A 188 -19.35 -9.64 -17.74
N ASP A 189 -18.30 -10.45 -17.61
CA ASP A 189 -18.23 -11.81 -18.15
C ASP A 189 -19.33 -12.71 -17.60
N MET A 190 -19.50 -12.73 -16.26
CA MET A 190 -20.57 -13.49 -15.59
C MET A 190 -21.98 -13.10 -16.05
N GLU A 191 -22.18 -11.86 -16.49
CA GLU A 191 -23.45 -11.35 -17.01
C GLU A 191 -23.60 -11.52 -18.54
N GLY A 192 -22.61 -12.15 -19.18
CA GLY A 192 -22.63 -12.54 -20.59
C GLY A 192 -22.18 -11.44 -21.57
N ALA A 193 -21.55 -10.38 -21.08
CA ALA A 193 -20.89 -9.41 -21.95
C ALA A 193 -19.75 -10.08 -22.74
N VAL A 194 -19.45 -9.55 -23.92
CA VAL A 194 -18.36 -10.09 -24.77
C VAL A 194 -17.06 -9.29 -24.66
N GLY A 195 -17.09 -8.13 -24.00
CA GLY A 195 -15.90 -7.33 -23.74
C GLY A 195 -16.21 -6.17 -22.79
N ALA A 196 -15.18 -5.61 -22.18
CA ALA A 196 -15.31 -4.54 -21.20
C ALA A 196 -14.38 -3.35 -21.50
N LEU A 197 -14.94 -2.14 -21.44
CA LEU A 197 -14.19 -0.89 -21.44
C LEU A 197 -14.32 -0.25 -20.07
N VAL A 198 -13.18 0.10 -19.48
CA VAL A 198 -13.13 0.75 -18.17
C VAL A 198 -12.57 2.15 -18.36
N TYR A 199 -13.33 3.18 -17.98
CA TYR A 199 -12.94 4.57 -18.23
C TYR A 199 -12.86 5.42 -16.96
N THR A 200 -12.01 6.44 -17.02
CA THR A 200 -11.73 7.33 -15.90
C THR A 200 -12.71 8.52 -15.90
N ASP A 201 -13.94 8.32 -15.41
CA ASP A 201 -15.00 9.36 -15.46
C ASP A 201 -14.55 10.68 -14.81
N ARG A 202 -14.77 11.79 -15.53
CA ARG A 202 -14.46 13.16 -15.07
C ARG A 202 -15.18 13.52 -13.77
N LYS A 203 -16.30 12.88 -13.44
CA LYS A 203 -16.99 13.03 -12.15
C LYS A 203 -16.09 12.67 -10.97
N ASP A 204 -15.30 11.62 -11.12
CA ASP A 204 -14.54 11.01 -10.04
C ASP A 204 -13.08 11.46 -10.06
N TYR A 205 -12.52 11.71 -11.25
CA TYR A 205 -11.09 11.99 -11.44
C TYR A 205 -10.78 13.32 -12.14
N GLY A 206 -11.80 14.09 -12.53
CA GLY A 206 -11.64 15.34 -13.26
C GLY A 206 -12.01 16.59 -12.47
N GLY A 207 -11.63 17.75 -13.01
CA GLY A 207 -11.96 19.07 -12.47
C GLY A 207 -12.19 20.10 -13.57
N GLU A 208 -12.46 21.35 -13.18
CA GLU A 208 -12.61 22.47 -14.13
C GLU A 208 -11.33 22.73 -14.92
N ARG A 209 -10.18 22.55 -14.25
CA ARG A 209 -8.84 22.51 -14.82
C ARG A 209 -8.20 21.17 -14.46
N TRP A 210 -7.17 20.80 -15.21
CA TRP A 210 -6.44 19.54 -15.04
C TRP A 210 -4.93 19.79 -15.04
N PHE A 211 -4.18 18.73 -14.81
CA PHE A 211 -2.72 18.77 -14.80
C PHE A 211 -2.18 19.23 -16.18
N PRO A 212 -1.21 20.17 -16.23
CA PRO A 212 -0.33 20.63 -15.15
C PRO A 212 -0.81 21.85 -14.33
N GLU A 213 -1.96 22.44 -14.65
CA GLU A 213 -2.48 23.64 -13.97
C GLU A 213 -3.21 23.34 -12.65
N ASP A 214 -3.77 22.14 -12.52
CA ASP A 214 -4.49 21.67 -11.32
C ASP A 214 -4.21 20.17 -11.10
N LYS A 215 -4.62 19.62 -9.96
CA LYS A 215 -4.32 18.23 -9.55
C LYS A 215 -5.08 17.16 -10.33
N TRP A 216 -6.09 17.53 -11.10
CA TRP A 216 -7.05 16.60 -11.72
C TRP A 216 -6.52 15.94 -12.98
N MET A 217 -7.04 14.75 -13.29
CA MET A 217 -6.67 13.98 -14.47
C MET A 217 -7.00 14.75 -15.76
N PRO A 218 -6.04 14.87 -16.70
CA PRO A 218 -6.31 15.37 -18.05
C PRO A 218 -7.33 14.49 -18.80
N PRO A 219 -8.10 15.04 -19.76
CA PRO A 219 -9.13 14.28 -20.48
C PRO A 219 -8.63 13.03 -21.22
N SER A 220 -7.36 13.02 -21.65
CA SER A 220 -6.69 11.90 -22.30
C SER A 220 -6.03 10.92 -21.33
N GLY A 221 -6.03 11.21 -20.02
CA GLY A 221 -5.47 10.35 -18.99
C GLY A 221 -6.25 9.06 -18.82
N VAL A 222 -5.50 7.98 -18.58
CA VAL A 222 -6.02 6.62 -18.50
C VAL A 222 -5.45 5.95 -17.28
N GLN A 223 -6.32 5.41 -16.44
CA GLN A 223 -5.93 4.52 -15.35
C GLN A 223 -5.73 3.11 -15.91
N VAL A 224 -4.47 2.65 -15.99
CA VAL A 224 -4.16 1.25 -16.35
C VAL A 224 -4.16 0.35 -15.10
N GLY A 225 -3.95 -0.95 -15.26
CA GLY A 225 -3.84 -1.86 -14.11
C GLY A 225 -4.02 -3.33 -14.47
N SER A 226 -3.68 -4.19 -13.51
CA SER A 226 -4.02 -5.61 -13.57
C SER A 226 -5.52 -5.85 -13.42
N VAL A 227 -6.04 -6.82 -14.18
CA VAL A 227 -7.38 -7.40 -14.00
C VAL A 227 -7.33 -8.80 -13.39
N PHE A 228 -6.14 -9.29 -13.01
CA PHE A 228 -5.98 -10.52 -12.23
C PHE A 228 -6.39 -10.28 -10.78
N SER A 229 -7.26 -11.14 -10.24
CA SER A 229 -7.79 -11.03 -8.87
C SER A 229 -7.10 -11.94 -7.86
N GLY A 230 -6.06 -12.68 -8.28
CA GLY A 230 -5.23 -13.46 -7.39
C GLY A 230 -4.08 -12.66 -6.78
N VAL A 231 -3.21 -13.36 -6.04
CA VAL A 231 -1.98 -12.84 -5.45
C VAL A 231 -0.82 -13.73 -5.86
N GLY A 232 0.36 -13.16 -6.10
CA GLY A 232 1.51 -13.90 -6.61
C GLY A 232 1.49 -14.10 -8.13
N ASP A 233 2.48 -14.83 -8.64
CA ASP A 233 2.51 -15.22 -10.05
C ASP A 233 1.33 -16.16 -10.36
N PRO A 234 0.46 -15.84 -11.34
CA PRO A 234 -0.68 -16.68 -11.73
C PRO A 234 -0.29 -18.12 -12.10
N THR A 235 0.95 -18.35 -12.50
CA THR A 235 1.46 -19.65 -12.94
C THR A 235 2.08 -20.48 -11.81
N THR A 236 2.32 -19.91 -10.62
CA THR A 236 2.90 -20.63 -9.47
C THR A 236 2.12 -20.41 -8.18
N PRO A 237 0.79 -20.67 -8.13
CA PRO A 237 -0.03 -20.34 -6.98
C PRO A 237 0.33 -21.18 -5.73
N GLY A 238 1.02 -20.57 -4.76
CA GLY A 238 1.34 -21.18 -3.48
C GLY A 238 2.80 -21.61 -3.31
N TRP A 239 3.63 -21.49 -4.36
CA TRP A 239 5.05 -21.86 -4.35
C TRP A 239 5.90 -20.87 -5.16
N PRO A 240 7.16 -20.64 -4.77
CA PRO A 240 7.97 -19.59 -5.35
C PRO A 240 8.38 -19.87 -6.80
N SER A 241 8.32 -18.81 -7.60
CA SER A 241 8.75 -18.70 -9.00
C SER A 241 10.27 -18.74 -9.20
N THR A 242 10.88 -19.83 -8.74
CA THR A 242 12.31 -20.15 -8.91
C THR A 242 12.62 -20.69 -10.32
N GLU A 243 13.90 -20.80 -10.70
CA GLU A 243 14.30 -21.20 -12.06
C GLU A 243 13.72 -22.56 -12.52
N ASP A 244 13.65 -23.53 -11.61
CA ASP A 244 13.21 -24.90 -11.89
C ASP A 244 11.78 -25.22 -11.38
N CYS A 245 10.97 -24.20 -11.07
CA CYS A 245 9.62 -24.42 -10.56
C CYS A 245 8.65 -25.01 -11.61
N GLU A 246 7.65 -25.76 -11.13
CA GLU A 246 6.50 -26.16 -11.94
C GLU A 246 5.60 -24.94 -12.19
N ARG A 247 5.02 -24.87 -13.40
CA ARG A 247 4.13 -23.77 -13.79
C ARG A 247 2.84 -24.31 -14.38
N LEU A 248 1.75 -23.69 -13.98
CA LEU A 248 0.46 -23.86 -14.64
C LEU A 248 0.55 -23.32 -16.08
N ASN A 249 -0.10 -24.02 -17.01
CA ASN A 249 -0.29 -23.52 -18.36
C ASN A 249 -1.50 -22.57 -18.44
N ASP A 250 -1.65 -21.86 -19.56
CA ASP A 250 -2.71 -20.84 -19.72
C ASP A 250 -4.13 -21.38 -19.48
N GLU A 251 -4.44 -22.62 -19.87
CA GLU A 251 -5.75 -23.24 -19.64
C GLU A 251 -5.98 -23.52 -18.14
N GLU A 252 -4.94 -23.94 -17.42
CA GLU A 252 -5.01 -24.17 -15.97
C GLU A 252 -5.18 -22.86 -15.19
N VAL A 253 -4.50 -21.79 -15.61
CA VAL A 253 -4.67 -20.44 -15.03
C VAL A 253 -6.09 -19.92 -15.26
N GLU A 254 -6.61 -20.06 -16.48
CA GLU A 254 -7.99 -19.66 -16.81
C GLU A 254 -9.04 -20.45 -16.01
N ASN A 255 -8.84 -21.77 -15.87
CA ASN A 255 -9.70 -22.62 -15.06
C ASN A 255 -9.64 -22.29 -13.55
N GLY A 256 -8.58 -21.62 -13.10
CA GLY A 256 -8.45 -21.10 -11.73
C GLY A 256 -9.42 -19.96 -11.41
N GLY A 257 -9.99 -19.30 -12.43
CA GLY A 257 -11.05 -18.29 -12.26
C GLY A 257 -10.61 -16.94 -11.69
N GLN A 258 -9.30 -16.69 -11.63
CA GLN A 258 -8.72 -15.43 -11.15
C GLN A 258 -8.34 -14.46 -12.29
N VAL A 259 -8.35 -14.93 -13.54
CA VAL A 259 -8.16 -14.11 -14.74
C VAL A 259 -9.48 -13.99 -15.50
N PRO A 260 -9.83 -12.80 -16.02
CA PRO A 260 -11.07 -12.65 -16.78
C PRO A 260 -11.02 -13.35 -18.15
N LEU A 261 -12.16 -13.85 -18.63
CA LEU A 261 -12.25 -14.62 -19.87
C LEU A 261 -12.73 -13.81 -21.09
N ILE A 262 -12.87 -12.48 -20.94
CA ILE A 262 -13.25 -11.57 -22.02
C ILE A 262 -12.18 -10.47 -22.23
N PRO A 263 -12.02 -9.96 -23.47
CA PRO A 263 -11.10 -8.86 -23.72
C PRO A 263 -11.56 -7.58 -23.01
N SER A 264 -10.60 -6.81 -22.52
CA SER A 264 -10.87 -5.51 -21.92
C SER A 264 -9.78 -4.48 -22.22
N LEU A 265 -10.15 -3.19 -22.18
CA LEU A 265 -9.23 -2.08 -22.30
C LEU A 265 -9.57 -0.93 -21.33
N PRO A 266 -8.57 -0.29 -20.73
CA PRO A 266 -8.76 0.99 -20.07
C PRO A 266 -8.75 2.12 -21.12
N ILE A 267 -9.67 3.08 -20.97
CA ILE A 267 -9.81 4.22 -21.89
C ILE A 267 -9.94 5.54 -21.14
N SER A 268 -9.69 6.64 -21.86
CA SER A 268 -9.67 7.98 -21.26
C SER A 268 -11.09 8.50 -20.96
N ALA A 269 -11.17 9.55 -20.15
CA ALA A 269 -12.43 10.26 -19.92
C ALA A 269 -13.04 10.76 -21.23
N GLN A 270 -12.21 11.31 -22.11
CA GLN A 270 -12.61 11.84 -23.42
C GLN A 270 -13.19 10.75 -24.33
N ASP A 271 -12.54 9.59 -24.41
CA ASP A 271 -12.97 8.46 -25.22
C ASP A 271 -14.26 7.83 -24.65
N GLY A 272 -14.31 7.66 -23.33
CA GLY A 272 -15.50 7.19 -22.62
C GLY A 272 -16.71 8.10 -22.84
N GLU A 273 -16.54 9.43 -22.74
CA GLU A 273 -17.60 10.40 -23.05
C GLU A 273 -18.06 10.34 -24.51
N ARG A 274 -17.13 10.13 -25.45
CA ARG A 274 -17.48 9.97 -26.87
C ARG A 274 -18.35 8.73 -27.08
N ILE A 275 -18.04 7.63 -26.41
CA ILE A 275 -18.86 6.41 -26.44
C ILE A 275 -20.21 6.64 -25.76
N LEU A 276 -20.26 7.26 -24.58
CA LEU A 276 -21.51 7.54 -23.85
C LEU A 276 -22.52 8.33 -24.68
N ARG A 277 -22.07 9.27 -25.52
CA ARG A 277 -22.94 10.04 -26.44
C ARG A 277 -23.63 9.18 -27.50
N SER A 278 -23.07 8.01 -27.82
CA SER A 278 -23.66 7.06 -28.77
C SER A 278 -24.68 6.10 -28.14
N ILE A 279 -24.78 6.08 -26.81
CA ILE A 279 -25.67 5.20 -26.06
C ILE A 279 -27.06 5.85 -25.97
N GLY A 280 -28.06 5.13 -26.46
CA GLY A 280 -29.48 5.42 -26.41
C GLY A 280 -30.17 4.64 -25.28
N GLY A 281 -31.45 4.31 -25.46
CA GLY A 281 -32.23 3.59 -24.44
C GLY A 281 -32.62 4.48 -23.26
N GLN A 282 -32.91 3.87 -22.11
CA GLN A 282 -33.40 4.58 -20.92
C GLN A 282 -32.31 5.50 -20.33
N VAL A 283 -32.72 6.61 -19.72
CA VAL A 283 -31.79 7.49 -18.98
C VAL A 283 -31.32 6.75 -17.73
N ALA A 284 -30.02 6.78 -17.46
CA ALA A 284 -29.46 6.15 -16.27
C ALA A 284 -29.96 6.84 -14.99
N LYS A 285 -29.98 6.11 -13.86
CA LYS A 285 -30.37 6.66 -12.55
C LYS A 285 -29.56 7.93 -12.22
N VAL A 286 -30.10 8.80 -11.37
CA VAL A 286 -29.49 10.12 -11.07
C VAL A 286 -28.07 9.98 -10.50
N ASP A 287 -27.85 9.01 -9.64
CA ASP A 287 -26.55 8.68 -9.05
C ASP A 287 -25.58 8.05 -10.06
N TRP A 288 -26.08 7.50 -11.17
CA TRP A 288 -25.29 6.92 -12.26
C TRP A 288 -24.79 7.95 -13.27
N GLN A 289 -25.30 9.18 -13.23
CA GLN A 289 -24.83 10.27 -14.07
C GLN A 289 -23.37 10.64 -13.74
N GLY A 290 -22.68 11.21 -14.72
CA GLY A 290 -21.30 11.69 -14.61
C GLY A 290 -21.21 13.16 -14.21
N SER A 291 -20.14 13.82 -14.67
CA SER A 291 -19.90 15.24 -14.42
C SER A 291 -21.03 16.14 -14.93
N LYS A 292 -21.24 17.31 -14.30
CA LYS A 292 -22.36 18.23 -14.61
C LYS A 292 -22.36 18.72 -16.06
N ASP A 293 -21.18 18.92 -16.63
CA ASP A 293 -21.01 19.38 -18.02
C ASP A 293 -20.84 18.20 -19.00
N GLY A 294 -21.07 16.96 -18.54
CA GLY A 294 -21.04 15.75 -19.34
C GLY A 294 -22.33 15.54 -20.15
N PRO A 295 -22.37 14.57 -21.06
CA PRO A 295 -23.61 14.16 -21.70
C PRO A 295 -24.60 13.56 -20.69
N ILE A 296 -25.89 13.50 -21.04
CA ILE A 296 -26.86 12.71 -20.27
C ILE A 296 -26.53 11.23 -20.49
N TYR A 297 -26.22 10.51 -19.41
CA TYR A 297 -25.88 9.10 -19.50
C TYR A 297 -27.15 8.28 -19.67
N ARG A 298 -27.10 7.36 -20.63
CA ARG A 298 -28.13 6.37 -20.89
C ARG A 298 -27.52 4.98 -20.80
N VAL A 299 -28.36 3.98 -20.55
CA VAL A 299 -27.91 2.60 -20.25
C VAL A 299 -27.80 1.71 -21.48
N GLY A 300 -28.37 2.09 -22.63
CA GLY A 300 -28.35 1.26 -23.84
C GLY A 300 -29.38 0.12 -23.79
N PRO A 301 -29.14 -0.99 -24.53
CA PRO A 301 -28.00 -1.24 -25.41
C PRO A 301 -28.04 -0.41 -26.70
N GLY A 302 -26.87 0.00 -27.20
CA GLY A 302 -26.73 0.72 -28.47
C GLY A 302 -27.43 2.09 -28.48
N PRO A 303 -27.67 2.72 -29.65
CA PRO A 303 -27.38 2.23 -30.99
C PRO A 303 -25.90 2.21 -31.38
N GLY A 304 -25.03 2.89 -30.61
CA GLY A 304 -23.58 2.80 -30.80
C GLY A 304 -23.07 1.36 -30.68
N THR A 305 -22.22 0.96 -31.62
CA THR A 305 -21.56 -0.35 -31.65
C THR A 305 -20.06 -0.15 -31.57
N VAL A 306 -19.38 -0.89 -30.70
CA VAL A 306 -17.93 -0.84 -30.54
C VAL A 306 -17.30 -2.09 -31.13
N ASN A 307 -16.17 -1.92 -31.82
CA ASN A 307 -15.24 -2.98 -32.14
C ASN A 307 -14.02 -2.83 -31.21
N LEU A 308 -13.81 -3.83 -30.37
CA LEU A 308 -12.73 -3.91 -29.39
C LEU A 308 -11.83 -5.07 -29.79
N SER A 309 -10.53 -4.81 -29.99
CA SER A 309 -9.52 -5.85 -30.17
C SER A 309 -8.37 -5.61 -29.21
N TYR A 310 -8.00 -6.64 -28.46
CA TYR A 310 -6.83 -6.67 -27.59
C TYR A 310 -6.09 -7.99 -27.78
N ILE A 311 -4.78 -7.92 -28.01
CA ILE A 311 -3.90 -9.08 -28.04
C ILE A 311 -2.78 -8.81 -27.04
N GLY A 312 -2.81 -9.53 -25.93
CA GLY A 312 -1.75 -9.55 -24.92
C GLY A 312 -0.65 -10.54 -25.29
N LYS A 313 0.57 -10.26 -24.86
CA LYS A 313 1.70 -11.19 -24.90
C LYS A 313 2.11 -11.51 -23.47
N GLN A 314 1.87 -12.75 -23.07
CA GLN A 314 2.44 -13.30 -21.84
C GLN A 314 3.88 -13.76 -22.09
N TYR A 315 4.75 -13.51 -21.13
CA TYR A 315 6.13 -13.99 -21.15
C TYR A 315 6.64 -14.16 -19.72
N ILE A 316 7.65 -15.02 -19.54
CA ILE A 316 8.35 -15.13 -18.27
C ILE A 316 9.41 -14.04 -18.20
N GLY A 317 9.22 -13.06 -17.32
CA GLY A 317 10.12 -11.94 -17.07
C GLY A 317 10.88 -12.11 -15.76
N THR A 318 12.07 -11.53 -15.65
CA THR A 318 12.80 -11.50 -14.37
C THR A 318 12.39 -10.26 -13.58
N ILE A 319 11.99 -10.46 -12.32
CA ILE A 319 11.73 -9.37 -11.36
C ILE A 319 12.83 -9.33 -10.29
N GLN A 320 12.98 -8.18 -9.65
CA GLN A 320 14.09 -7.85 -8.75
C GLN A 320 13.60 -7.19 -7.46
N ASN A 321 13.48 -8.00 -6.40
CA ASN A 321 13.27 -7.48 -5.05
C ASN A 321 14.62 -7.04 -4.46
N VAL A 322 14.68 -5.84 -3.88
CA VAL A 322 15.89 -5.37 -3.17
C VAL A 322 15.70 -5.56 -1.68
N ILE A 323 16.59 -6.32 -1.05
CA ILE A 323 16.51 -6.68 0.37
C ILE A 323 17.70 -6.06 1.11
N GLY A 324 17.45 -5.19 2.07
CA GLY A 324 18.43 -4.61 2.99
C GLY A 324 18.27 -5.15 4.40
N VAL A 325 19.37 -5.49 5.08
CA VAL A 325 19.37 -6.11 6.39
C VAL A 325 20.25 -5.34 7.37
N ILE A 326 19.67 -4.97 8.52
CA ILE A 326 20.37 -4.51 9.72
C ILE A 326 20.25 -5.61 10.76
N GLU A 327 21.34 -6.34 10.99
CA GLU A 327 21.35 -7.50 11.89
C GLU A 327 21.13 -7.10 13.36
N GLY A 328 20.25 -7.84 14.04
CA GLY A 328 19.97 -7.68 15.47
C GLY A 328 21.12 -8.15 16.35
N ALA A 329 21.40 -7.43 17.43
CA ALA A 329 22.49 -7.74 18.34
C ALA A 329 22.17 -8.83 19.39
N GLU A 330 20.89 -9.06 19.69
CA GLU A 330 20.47 -10.00 20.75
C GLU A 330 19.51 -11.09 20.25
N GLU A 331 18.60 -10.74 19.34
CA GLU A 331 17.62 -11.61 18.70
C GLU A 331 17.77 -11.50 17.16
N PRO A 332 18.93 -11.86 16.57
CA PRO A 332 19.15 -11.72 15.12
C PRO A 332 18.18 -12.56 14.27
N ASP A 333 17.55 -13.58 14.87
CA ASP A 333 16.55 -14.47 14.27
C ASP A 333 15.11 -13.97 14.46
N ARG A 334 14.90 -12.70 14.79
CA ARG A 334 13.58 -12.05 14.81
C ARG A 334 13.55 -10.87 13.85
N PHE A 335 12.52 -10.78 13.02
CA PHE A 335 12.50 -9.84 11.90
C PHE A 335 11.40 -8.79 12.04
N VAL A 336 11.79 -7.52 12.04
CA VAL A 336 10.88 -6.40 11.80
C VAL A 336 11.06 -5.99 10.34
N ILE A 337 10.01 -6.16 9.54
CA ILE A 337 10.09 -6.02 8.09
C ILE A 337 9.38 -4.72 7.69
N LEU A 338 10.05 -3.89 6.90
CA LEU A 338 9.47 -2.69 6.29
C LEU A 338 9.47 -2.90 4.78
N GLY A 339 8.32 -2.72 4.14
CA GLY A 339 8.19 -2.98 2.71
C GLY A 339 7.41 -1.90 1.96
N ASN A 340 7.73 -1.82 0.68
CA ASN A 340 7.12 -0.95 -0.32
C ASN A 340 7.48 -1.52 -1.70
N HIS A 341 6.53 -1.60 -2.64
CA HIS A 341 6.90 -1.90 -4.02
C HIS A 341 7.51 -0.71 -4.75
N ARG A 342 8.18 -0.97 -5.86
CA ARG A 342 8.94 0.02 -6.63
C ARG A 342 8.45 0.12 -8.07
N ASP A 343 8.02 -0.99 -8.65
CA ASP A 343 7.51 -0.99 -10.01
C ASP A 343 6.27 -0.12 -10.12
N ALA A 344 6.15 0.58 -11.25
CA ALA A 344 5.03 1.44 -11.56
C ALA A 344 4.53 1.19 -12.97
N TRP A 345 3.23 1.32 -13.22
CA TRP A 345 2.70 1.28 -14.59
C TRP A 345 3.33 2.33 -15.53
N THR A 346 3.62 3.51 -14.99
CA THR A 346 4.20 4.65 -15.71
C THR A 346 5.42 5.18 -14.93
N PHE A 347 5.44 6.44 -14.53
CA PHE A 347 6.50 7.05 -13.70
C PHE A 347 6.30 6.77 -12.21
N GLY A 348 5.05 6.77 -11.74
CA GLY A 348 4.67 6.31 -10.41
C GLY A 348 5.19 7.15 -9.26
N ALA A 349 4.97 8.46 -9.26
CA ALA A 349 5.50 9.35 -8.25
C ALA A 349 4.76 9.26 -6.90
N ALA A 350 3.44 9.16 -6.92
CA ALA A 350 2.66 8.77 -5.76
C ALA A 350 2.75 7.25 -5.59
N ASP A 351 2.25 6.50 -6.56
CA ASP A 351 2.23 5.05 -6.55
C ASP A 351 3.37 4.46 -7.40
N PRO A 352 4.40 3.82 -6.81
CA PRO A 352 4.63 3.66 -5.37
C PRO A 352 5.79 4.49 -4.83
N ASN A 353 6.44 5.31 -5.67
CA ASN A 353 7.76 5.81 -5.34
C ASN A 353 7.75 6.88 -4.24
N SER A 354 6.58 7.39 -3.84
CA SER A 354 6.43 8.17 -2.61
C SER A 354 6.76 7.31 -1.38
N GLY A 355 6.36 6.04 -1.36
CA GLY A 355 6.76 5.06 -0.35
C GLY A 355 8.20 4.63 -0.50
N THR A 356 8.70 4.42 -1.73
CA THR A 356 10.11 4.01 -1.93
C THR A 356 11.06 5.11 -1.47
N ALA A 357 10.77 6.37 -1.79
CA ALA A 357 11.52 7.51 -1.30
C ALA A 357 11.47 7.62 0.24
N THR A 358 10.32 7.32 0.84
CA THR A 358 10.15 7.26 2.30
C THR A 358 10.96 6.11 2.92
N LEU A 359 11.01 4.93 2.29
CA LEU A 359 11.81 3.77 2.72
C LEU A 359 13.30 4.10 2.71
N LEU A 360 13.78 4.77 1.66
CA LEU A 360 15.17 5.21 1.55
C LEU A 360 15.54 6.26 2.61
N GLU A 361 14.63 7.15 2.96
CA GLU A 361 14.83 8.09 4.08
C GLU A 361 14.89 7.38 5.44
N VAL A 362 14.00 6.41 5.68
CA VAL A 362 14.07 5.56 6.89
C VAL A 362 15.43 4.86 6.94
N ALA A 363 15.86 4.27 5.83
CA ALA A 363 17.16 3.60 5.73
C ALA A 363 18.33 4.53 6.07
N GLN A 364 18.35 5.75 5.51
CA GLN A 364 19.39 6.74 5.81
C GLN A 364 19.41 7.15 7.27
N ARG A 365 18.24 7.37 7.89
CA ARG A 365 18.15 7.71 9.31
C ARG A 365 18.67 6.57 10.19
N LEU A 366 18.30 5.33 9.89
CA LEU A 366 18.80 4.15 10.61
C LEU A 366 20.33 4.00 10.43
N GLY A 367 20.85 4.22 9.23
CA GLY A 367 22.30 4.28 8.96
C GLY A 367 23.03 5.31 9.84
N LYS A 368 22.52 6.54 9.89
CA LYS A 368 23.06 7.61 10.76
C LYS A 368 22.96 7.28 12.26
N LEU A 369 21.96 6.51 12.68
CA LEU A 369 21.89 6.01 14.07
C LEU A 369 22.97 4.96 14.34
N GLN A 370 23.22 4.04 13.40
CA GLN A 370 24.29 3.04 13.52
C GLN A 370 25.67 3.69 13.65
N GLU A 371 25.94 4.75 12.89
CA GLU A 371 27.17 5.56 13.02
C GLU A 371 27.35 6.16 14.41
N LYS A 372 26.24 6.38 15.14
CA LYS A 372 26.21 6.86 16.53
C LYS A 372 26.15 5.72 17.55
N GLY A 373 26.41 4.49 17.13
CA GLY A 373 26.52 3.32 17.99
C GLY A 373 25.21 2.59 18.28
N TRP A 374 24.09 2.97 17.63
CA TRP A 374 22.85 2.21 17.75
C TRP A 374 22.99 0.84 17.09
N LYS A 375 22.49 -0.19 17.77
CA LYS A 375 22.33 -1.54 17.23
C LYS A 375 20.96 -2.06 17.68
N PRO A 376 20.11 -2.54 16.77
CA PRO A 376 18.79 -3.02 17.16
C PRO A 376 18.91 -4.33 17.95
N ARG A 377 17.92 -4.62 18.79
CA ARG A 377 17.83 -5.93 19.47
C ARG A 377 17.50 -7.04 18.46
N ARG A 378 16.53 -6.78 17.58
CA ARG A 378 16.04 -7.66 16.52
C ARG A 378 16.53 -7.21 15.16
N THR A 379 16.56 -8.10 14.18
CA THR A 379 16.94 -7.75 12.82
C THR A 379 15.85 -6.91 12.15
N ILE A 380 16.25 -5.84 11.48
CA ILE A 380 15.37 -5.04 10.61
C ILE A 380 15.65 -5.44 9.16
N ILE A 381 14.59 -5.75 8.41
CA ILE A 381 14.65 -6.04 6.98
C ILE A 381 13.90 -4.94 6.23
N LEU A 382 14.56 -4.30 5.29
CA LEU A 382 14.00 -3.28 4.40
C LEU A 382 13.82 -3.92 3.02
N CYS A 383 12.60 -3.89 2.50
CA CYS A 383 12.25 -4.55 1.25
C CYS A 383 11.70 -3.54 0.24
N SER A 384 12.28 -3.53 -0.95
CA SER A 384 11.71 -2.89 -2.14
C SER A 384 11.23 -3.98 -3.08
N TRP A 385 9.91 -4.15 -3.15
CA TRP A 385 9.25 -5.19 -3.94
C TRP A 385 9.14 -4.79 -5.41
N ASP A 386 9.01 -5.78 -6.27
CA ASP A 386 8.81 -5.64 -7.72
C ASP A 386 7.57 -6.42 -8.15
N ALA A 387 6.99 -6.08 -9.30
CA ALA A 387 5.76 -6.65 -9.86
C ALA A 387 4.55 -6.66 -8.90
N GLU A 388 4.45 -5.68 -8.00
CA GLU A 388 3.24 -5.52 -7.18
C GLU A 388 2.04 -5.19 -8.06
N GLU A 389 2.25 -4.33 -9.05
CA GLU A 389 1.19 -3.81 -9.93
C GLU A 389 0.49 -4.91 -10.73
N TYR A 390 1.20 -6.03 -10.91
CA TYR A 390 0.73 -7.22 -11.61
C TYR A 390 -0.02 -8.22 -10.71
N GLY A 391 -0.08 -7.99 -9.39
CA GLY A 391 -0.78 -8.88 -8.45
C GLY A 391 0.06 -9.26 -7.23
N LEU A 392 0.76 -8.29 -6.63
CA LEU A 392 1.59 -8.48 -5.43
C LEU A 392 2.70 -9.51 -5.64
N ILE A 393 3.23 -9.63 -6.85
CA ILE A 393 4.02 -10.79 -7.24
C ILE A 393 5.31 -10.86 -6.43
N GLY A 394 6.15 -9.82 -6.46
CA GLY A 394 7.47 -9.88 -5.80
C GLY A 394 7.39 -10.14 -4.30
N SER A 395 6.49 -9.50 -3.57
CA SER A 395 6.33 -9.77 -2.13
C SER A 395 5.78 -11.16 -1.85
N THR A 396 4.81 -11.64 -2.65
CA THR A 396 4.25 -12.99 -2.52
C THR A 396 5.29 -14.06 -2.79
N GLU A 397 5.99 -13.99 -3.92
CA GLU A 397 7.05 -14.97 -4.26
C GLU A 397 8.14 -15.02 -3.19
N TRP A 398 8.53 -13.86 -2.65
CA TRP A 398 9.52 -13.81 -1.57
C TRP A 398 9.01 -14.43 -0.27
N VAL A 399 7.74 -14.21 0.07
CA VAL A 399 7.12 -14.86 1.23
C VAL A 399 7.03 -16.36 1.03
N GLU A 400 6.66 -16.84 -0.14
CA GLU A 400 6.53 -18.27 -0.45
C GLU A 400 7.89 -18.98 -0.37
N ASP A 401 8.94 -18.37 -0.90
CA ASP A 401 10.32 -18.85 -0.85
C ASP A 401 10.85 -18.93 0.60
N ASN A 402 10.38 -18.04 1.46
CA ASN A 402 10.86 -17.90 2.85
C ASN A 402 9.82 -18.32 3.89
N ARG A 403 8.76 -19.02 3.50
CA ARG A 403 7.53 -19.22 4.29
C ARG A 403 7.78 -19.72 5.71
N GLU A 404 8.51 -20.83 5.85
CA GLU A 404 8.76 -21.46 7.16
C GLU A 404 9.59 -20.56 8.08
N MET A 405 10.57 -19.85 7.50
CA MET A 405 11.41 -18.92 8.23
C MET A 405 10.59 -17.72 8.71
N LEU A 406 9.81 -17.10 7.82
CA LEU A 406 9.02 -15.91 8.15
C LEU A 406 7.93 -16.23 9.16
N ALA A 407 7.18 -17.32 8.97
CA ALA A 407 6.11 -17.73 9.89
C ALA A 407 6.60 -17.96 11.32
N SER A 408 7.87 -18.33 11.51
CA SER A 408 8.46 -18.59 12.83
C SER A 408 9.25 -17.42 13.43
N ARG A 409 9.66 -16.44 12.61
CA ARG A 409 10.63 -15.40 13.00
C ARG A 409 10.16 -13.97 12.79
N ALA A 410 9.23 -13.73 11.88
CA ALA A 410 8.74 -12.38 11.61
C ALA A 410 7.90 -11.88 12.78
N VAL A 411 8.27 -10.71 13.29
CA VAL A 411 7.57 -10.01 14.36
C VAL A 411 6.39 -9.24 13.79
N ALA A 412 6.65 -8.45 12.74
CA ALA A 412 5.64 -7.67 12.05
C ALA A 412 6.13 -7.25 10.65
N TYR A 413 5.19 -6.96 9.77
CA TYR A 413 5.40 -6.33 8.47
C TYR A 413 4.76 -4.92 8.46
N LEU A 414 5.53 -3.91 8.07
CA LEU A 414 5.11 -2.52 8.05
C LEU A 414 5.17 -2.01 6.61
N ASN A 415 4.01 -1.81 6.01
CA ASN A 415 3.84 -1.43 4.61
C ASN A 415 3.69 0.09 4.45
N VAL A 416 4.39 0.67 3.50
CA VAL A 416 4.11 2.03 3.00
C VAL A 416 4.21 2.00 1.49
N ASP A 417 3.08 1.82 0.84
CA ASP A 417 2.93 1.77 -0.62
C ASP A 417 2.95 3.20 -1.20
N THR A 418 1.79 3.76 -1.54
CA THR A 418 1.58 5.17 -1.75
C THR A 418 1.70 5.88 -0.40
N GLY A 419 2.95 6.16 -0.01
CA GLY A 419 3.27 6.83 1.24
C GLY A 419 2.66 8.21 1.31
N VAL A 420 2.62 8.94 0.19
CA VAL A 420 2.00 10.26 0.12
C VAL A 420 1.33 10.49 -1.23
N CYS A 421 0.08 10.94 -1.22
CA CYS A 421 -0.64 11.44 -2.39
C CYS A 421 -1.49 12.69 -2.09
N GLY A 422 -1.49 13.19 -0.86
CA GLY A 422 -2.24 14.37 -0.47
C GLY A 422 -2.29 14.57 1.05
N PRO A 423 -3.18 15.44 1.56
CA PRO A 423 -3.36 15.69 2.99
C PRO A 423 -4.21 14.62 3.69
N GLY A 424 -4.11 14.57 5.03
CA GLY A 424 -4.79 13.61 5.91
C GLY A 424 -4.00 12.30 6.13
N PHE A 425 -3.75 11.93 7.38
CA PHE A 425 -3.09 10.67 7.71
C PHE A 425 -4.09 9.49 7.76
N TYR A 426 -3.69 8.34 7.22
CA TYR A 426 -4.47 7.11 7.24
C TYR A 426 -3.61 5.94 7.69
N ALA A 427 -4.23 4.98 8.37
CA ALA A 427 -3.57 3.73 8.69
C ALA A 427 -4.59 2.58 8.80
N SER A 428 -4.14 1.41 8.39
CA SER A 428 -4.82 0.14 8.60
C SER A 428 -3.87 -0.86 9.25
N ALA A 429 -4.37 -1.73 10.12
CA ALA A 429 -3.51 -2.67 10.84
C ALA A 429 -4.25 -3.88 11.40
N THR A 430 -3.48 -4.91 11.76
CA THR A 430 -3.93 -5.93 12.72
C THR A 430 -4.12 -5.30 14.11
N PRO A 431 -5.18 -5.65 14.87
CA PRO A 431 -5.57 -4.92 16.09
C PRO A 431 -4.48 -4.75 17.14
N GLN A 432 -3.56 -5.71 17.26
CA GLN A 432 -2.48 -5.68 18.24
C GLN A 432 -1.46 -4.54 18.02
N LEU A 433 -1.45 -3.91 16.84
CA LEU A 433 -0.59 -2.77 16.49
C LEU A 433 -1.27 -1.40 16.71
N ASP A 434 -2.57 -1.36 16.96
CA ASP A 434 -3.35 -0.12 17.07
C ASP A 434 -2.76 0.86 18.11
N GLY A 435 -2.44 0.35 19.30
CA GLY A 435 -1.88 1.17 20.37
C GLY A 435 -0.50 1.74 20.01
N LEU A 436 0.31 0.95 19.28
CA LEU A 436 1.63 1.36 18.84
C LEU A 436 1.55 2.47 17.79
N LEU A 437 0.63 2.33 16.82
CA LEU A 437 0.34 3.34 15.80
C LEU A 437 -0.11 4.66 16.43
N LYS A 438 -1.09 4.60 17.34
CA LYS A 438 -1.58 5.78 18.09
C LYS A 438 -0.45 6.45 18.86
N LYS A 439 0.41 5.66 19.52
CA LYS A 439 1.55 6.19 20.26
C LYS A 439 2.57 6.86 19.33
N ALA A 440 2.84 6.29 18.16
CA ALA A 440 3.79 6.84 17.20
C ALA A 440 3.31 8.18 16.63
N THR A 441 2.03 8.27 16.25
CA THR A 441 1.43 9.50 15.71
C THR A 441 1.32 10.62 16.75
N GLN A 442 1.38 10.30 18.06
CA GLN A 442 1.51 11.30 19.13
C GLN A 442 2.91 11.90 19.24
N GLN A 443 3.94 11.25 18.69
CA GLN A 443 5.33 11.76 18.75
C GLN A 443 5.69 12.63 17.56
N VAL A 444 4.85 12.68 16.52
CA VAL A 444 5.14 13.37 15.25
C VAL A 444 4.19 14.54 15.08
N GLN A 445 4.73 15.72 14.78
CA GLN A 445 3.94 16.91 14.45
C GLN A 445 3.24 16.72 13.11
N ASP A 446 2.01 17.19 12.99
CA ASP A 446 1.27 17.13 11.75
C ASP A 446 1.84 18.17 10.75
N PRO A 447 2.29 17.74 9.55
CA PRO A 447 2.82 18.64 8.52
C PRO A 447 1.76 19.59 7.93
N ASP A 448 0.48 19.24 7.97
CA ASP A 448 -0.65 20.08 7.54
C ASP A 448 -1.16 20.99 8.66
N ASN A 449 -0.85 20.69 9.92
CA ASN A 449 -1.19 21.53 11.07
C ASN A 449 -0.11 21.50 12.16
N SER A 450 0.85 22.41 12.06
CA SER A 450 1.99 22.50 12.99
C SER A 450 1.64 22.79 14.47
N SER A 451 0.37 23.03 14.80
CA SER A 451 -0.10 23.20 16.18
C SER A 451 -0.52 21.89 16.85
N GLN A 452 -0.59 20.81 16.07
CA GLN A 452 -1.09 19.51 16.47
C GLN A 452 -0.11 18.40 16.10
N THR A 453 -0.14 17.31 16.86
CA THR A 453 0.44 16.03 16.44
C THR A 453 -0.46 15.37 15.40
N ILE A 454 0.10 14.46 14.60
CA ILE A 454 -0.69 13.64 13.66
C ILE A 454 -1.86 12.98 14.38
N TYR A 455 -1.64 12.45 15.58
CA TYR A 455 -2.70 11.85 16.40
C TYR A 455 -3.86 12.82 16.67
N GLN A 456 -3.55 14.07 17.03
CA GLN A 456 -4.57 15.07 17.35
C GLN A 456 -5.35 15.53 16.12
N SER A 457 -4.70 15.67 14.97
CA SER A 457 -5.38 16.04 13.73
C SER A 457 -6.20 14.88 13.18
N TRP A 458 -5.67 13.66 13.25
CA TRP A 458 -6.34 12.44 12.80
C TRP A 458 -7.57 12.11 13.68
N PHE A 459 -7.39 11.90 14.99
CA PHE A 459 -8.48 11.56 15.92
C PHE A 459 -9.31 12.75 16.42
N GLY A 460 -8.85 13.99 16.21
CA GLY A 460 -9.60 15.20 16.59
C GLY A 460 -10.56 15.71 15.51
N SER A 461 -10.51 15.16 14.30
CA SER A 461 -11.48 15.43 13.26
C SER A 461 -12.85 14.81 13.64
N SER A 462 -13.96 15.48 13.36
CA SER A 462 -15.31 15.06 13.77
C SER A 462 -15.86 13.82 13.05
N ASN A 463 -15.05 13.23 12.17
CA ASN A 463 -15.29 11.92 11.57
C ASN A 463 -14.49 10.92 12.41
N SER A 464 -15.14 9.86 12.89
CA SER A 464 -14.52 8.79 13.67
C SER A 464 -13.32 8.18 12.94
N ALA A 465 -12.15 8.80 13.09
CA ALA A 465 -10.89 8.25 12.59
C ALA A 465 -10.64 6.96 13.38
N GLU A 466 -10.88 5.84 12.73
CA GLU A 466 -10.54 4.52 13.24
C GLU A 466 -9.35 4.00 12.46
N ILE A 467 -8.59 3.11 13.10
CA ILE A 467 -7.56 2.35 12.39
C ILE A 467 -8.31 1.28 11.61
N GLU A 468 -8.21 1.33 10.29
CA GLU A 468 -8.87 0.38 9.42
C GLU A 468 -8.25 -1.02 9.54
N ARG A 469 -8.91 -2.02 8.97
CA ARG A 469 -8.49 -3.41 9.05
C ARG A 469 -7.96 -3.87 7.71
N LEU A 470 -6.87 -4.62 7.74
CA LEU A 470 -6.25 -5.20 6.56
C LEU A 470 -7.10 -6.38 6.06
N GLY A 471 -8.16 -6.06 5.32
CA GLY A 471 -9.09 -7.04 4.77
C GLY A 471 -8.83 -7.40 3.30
N GLY A 472 -8.32 -6.44 2.51
CA GLY A 472 -8.10 -6.58 1.07
C GLY A 472 -6.72 -7.13 0.68
N GLY A 473 -6.57 -7.38 -0.63
CA GLY A 473 -5.28 -7.65 -1.29
C GLY A 473 -4.78 -6.41 -2.03
N GLU A 474 -4.88 -5.24 -1.40
CA GLU A 474 -4.65 -3.94 -2.05
C GLU A 474 -3.18 -3.53 -2.12
N SER A 475 -2.28 -4.25 -1.43
CA SER A 475 -0.83 -3.99 -1.44
C SER A 475 -0.08 -5.19 -0.83
N ASP A 476 1.25 -5.13 -0.81
CA ASP A 476 2.18 -6.21 -0.44
C ASP A 476 1.97 -6.81 0.97
N PHE A 477 1.27 -6.12 1.88
CA PHE A 477 0.93 -6.69 3.19
C PHE A 477 0.12 -7.98 3.08
N ALA A 478 -0.55 -8.20 1.93
CA ALA A 478 -1.41 -9.36 1.74
C ALA A 478 -0.64 -10.69 1.84
N ALA A 479 0.58 -10.71 1.30
CA ALA A 479 1.50 -11.83 1.39
C ALA A 479 1.90 -12.13 2.84
N PHE A 480 1.87 -11.14 3.74
CA PHE A 480 2.29 -11.32 5.13
C PHE A 480 1.12 -11.71 6.04
N VAL A 481 0.02 -10.95 6.04
CA VAL A 481 -1.07 -11.16 7.01
C VAL A 481 -2.08 -12.22 6.57
N GLN A 482 -2.59 -12.19 5.33
CA GLN A 482 -3.57 -13.18 4.87
C GLN A 482 -2.91 -14.52 4.54
N HIS A 483 -1.70 -14.51 3.98
CA HIS A 483 -1.08 -15.74 3.48
C HIS A 483 -0.33 -16.53 4.56
N ILE A 484 0.36 -15.86 5.50
CA ILE A 484 1.16 -16.54 6.56
C ILE A 484 0.94 -16.01 7.98
N GLY A 485 -0.01 -15.09 8.20
CA GLY A 485 -0.45 -14.69 9.55
C GLY A 485 0.48 -13.75 10.31
N ILE A 486 1.29 -12.94 9.61
CA ILE A 486 2.20 -11.98 10.24
C ILE A 486 1.45 -10.69 10.61
N PRO A 487 1.59 -10.19 11.87
CA PRO A 487 1.05 -8.89 12.27
C PRO A 487 1.50 -7.78 11.31
N SER A 488 0.54 -7.04 10.76
CA SER A 488 0.85 -6.08 9.69
C SER A 488 0.19 -4.73 9.92
N ALA A 489 0.80 -3.68 9.40
CA ALA A 489 0.25 -2.33 9.34
C ALA A 489 0.58 -1.66 8.01
N MET A 490 -0.28 -0.77 7.55
CA MET A 490 -0.10 0.11 6.39
C MET A 490 -0.31 1.56 6.80
N LEU A 491 0.49 2.48 6.25
CA LEU A 491 0.46 3.91 6.57
C LEU A 491 0.49 4.74 5.29
N SER A 492 -0.25 5.85 5.26
CA SER A 492 -0.18 6.82 4.18
C SER A 492 -0.59 8.23 4.61
N TYR A 493 -0.28 9.20 3.75
CA TYR A 493 -0.80 10.56 3.78
C TYR A 493 -1.57 10.84 2.49
N GLY A 494 -2.85 11.15 2.59
CA GLY A 494 -3.79 11.21 1.47
C GLY A 494 -4.55 9.90 1.28
N SER A 495 -5.74 10.00 0.69
CA SER A 495 -6.57 8.86 0.29
C SER A 495 -7.08 9.08 -1.12
N GLY A 496 -6.64 8.22 -2.05
CA GLY A 496 -6.92 8.36 -3.47
C GLY A 496 -6.37 9.66 -4.09
N TYR A 497 -6.05 9.61 -5.38
CA TYR A 497 -5.62 10.81 -6.09
C TYR A 497 -5.99 10.75 -7.58
N PRO A 498 -6.20 11.90 -8.24
CA PRO A 498 -6.84 11.91 -9.54
C PRO A 498 -6.03 11.27 -10.66
N VAL A 499 -4.70 11.33 -10.59
CA VAL A 499 -3.80 10.88 -11.69
C VAL A 499 -3.30 9.44 -11.54
N PHE A 500 -3.88 8.66 -10.62
CA PHE A 500 -3.52 7.28 -10.31
C PHE A 500 -3.40 6.37 -11.56
N HIS A 501 -2.32 5.60 -11.61
CA HIS A 501 -1.92 4.70 -12.72
C HIS A 501 -1.96 5.34 -14.11
N SER A 502 -1.75 6.65 -14.23
CA SER A 502 -1.70 7.36 -15.51
C SER A 502 -0.30 7.88 -15.81
N MET A 503 -0.08 8.40 -17.03
CA MET A 503 1.20 9.04 -17.35
C MET A 503 1.47 10.32 -16.54
N TYR A 504 0.46 10.87 -15.88
CA TYR A 504 0.53 12.14 -15.12
C TYR A 504 0.83 11.92 -13.64
N ASP A 505 0.99 10.67 -13.20
CA ASP A 505 1.55 10.35 -11.89
C ASP A 505 3.08 10.50 -11.92
N ASP A 506 3.54 11.75 -12.00
CA ASP A 506 4.93 12.12 -12.15
C ASP A 506 5.43 13.02 -11.00
N PHE A 507 6.75 13.27 -10.98
CA PHE A 507 7.36 14.10 -9.95
C PHE A 507 6.79 15.52 -9.90
N VAL A 508 6.38 16.08 -11.04
CA VAL A 508 5.84 17.44 -11.12
C VAL A 508 4.49 17.49 -10.43
N TRP A 509 3.64 16.48 -10.63
CA TRP A 509 2.38 16.36 -9.92
C TRP A 509 2.60 16.25 -8.40
N MET A 510 3.54 15.40 -7.97
CA MET A 510 3.88 15.26 -6.55
C MET A 510 4.35 16.59 -5.95
N GLN A 511 5.30 17.24 -6.61
CA GLN A 511 5.90 18.49 -6.12
C GLN A 511 4.87 19.64 -6.04
N LYS A 512 3.90 19.70 -6.95
CA LYS A 512 2.90 20.77 -7.00
C LYS A 512 1.69 20.51 -6.10
N PHE A 513 1.23 19.26 -6.03
CA PHE A 513 -0.09 18.94 -5.50
C PHE A 513 -0.06 17.86 -4.43
N GLY A 514 0.77 16.82 -4.59
CA GLY A 514 0.85 15.71 -3.64
C GLY A 514 1.50 16.11 -2.31
N ASP A 515 2.71 16.68 -2.34
CA ASP A 515 3.44 17.15 -1.15
C ASP A 515 4.42 18.29 -1.44
N PRO A 516 3.93 19.53 -1.63
CA PRO A 516 4.79 20.69 -1.78
C PRO A 516 5.74 20.86 -0.59
N GLY A 517 7.04 20.68 -0.83
CA GLY A 517 8.08 20.75 0.20
C GLY A 517 8.38 19.43 0.91
N PHE A 518 7.74 18.33 0.53
CA PHE A 518 8.05 16.96 0.98
C PHE A 518 7.94 16.76 2.51
N HIS A 519 7.06 17.52 3.17
CA HIS A 519 6.90 17.48 4.62
C HIS A 519 6.03 16.31 5.09
N ARG A 520 5.07 15.88 4.28
CA ARG A 520 4.25 14.69 4.57
C ARG A 520 5.07 13.41 4.46
N HIS A 521 5.98 13.33 3.49
CA HIS A 521 6.91 12.20 3.39
C HIS A 521 7.78 12.09 4.65
N VAL A 522 8.32 13.22 5.14
CA VAL A 522 9.07 13.26 6.41
C VAL A 522 8.21 12.75 7.57
N ALA A 523 6.94 13.14 7.63
CA ALA A 523 6.02 12.71 8.68
C ALA A 523 5.76 11.19 8.64
N VAL A 524 5.48 10.63 7.45
CA VAL A 524 5.29 9.18 7.26
C VAL A 524 6.57 8.40 7.60
N ALA A 525 7.74 8.83 7.11
CA ALA A 525 9.03 8.23 7.46
C ALA A 525 9.30 8.24 8.99
N SER A 526 8.84 9.30 9.66
CA SER A 526 8.99 9.46 11.11
C SER A 526 8.12 8.48 11.88
N VAL A 527 6.84 8.32 11.50
CA VAL A 527 5.94 7.35 12.12
C VAL A 527 6.40 5.91 11.82
N TRP A 528 6.67 5.60 10.55
CA TRP A 528 7.02 4.26 10.08
C TRP A 528 8.30 3.74 10.75
N GLY A 529 9.38 4.52 10.72
CA GLY A 529 10.63 4.11 11.34
C GLY A 529 10.60 4.12 12.87
N LEU A 530 9.77 4.97 13.51
CA LEU A 530 9.62 4.93 14.97
C LEU A 530 8.92 3.64 15.43
N ILE A 531 7.90 3.19 14.71
CA ILE A 531 7.24 1.90 14.96
C ILE A 531 8.25 0.77 14.78
N ALA A 532 9.03 0.79 13.70
CA ALA A 532 10.08 -0.19 13.47
C ALA A 532 11.13 -0.21 14.60
N LEU A 533 11.59 0.96 15.04
CA LEU A 533 12.53 1.09 16.16
C LEU A 533 11.95 0.48 17.45
N TRP A 534 10.69 0.76 17.79
CA TRP A 534 10.08 0.16 18.98
C TRP A 534 9.95 -1.36 18.89
N LEU A 535 9.53 -1.90 17.75
CA LEU A 535 9.47 -3.35 17.54
C LEU A 535 10.86 -4.01 17.57
N ALA A 536 11.86 -3.32 17.03
CA ALA A 536 13.22 -3.81 16.92
C ALA A 536 14.03 -3.68 18.21
N ASP A 537 13.69 -2.73 19.10
CA ASP A 537 14.46 -2.41 20.30
C ASP A 537 13.82 -2.89 21.60
N GLU A 538 12.49 -2.87 21.72
CA GLU A 538 11.84 -3.13 23.00
C GLU A 538 12.03 -4.59 23.45
N THR A 539 12.36 -4.80 24.72
CA THR A 539 12.54 -6.14 25.28
C THR A 539 11.24 -6.94 25.20
N PHE A 540 10.12 -6.30 25.58
CA PHE A 540 8.78 -6.84 25.41
C PHE A 540 8.16 -6.22 24.18
N LEU A 541 7.68 -7.05 23.25
CA LEU A 541 6.98 -6.54 22.08
C LEU A 541 5.77 -5.71 22.51
N PRO A 542 5.62 -4.46 22.03
CA PRO A 542 4.56 -3.55 22.44
C PRO A 542 3.21 -3.87 21.77
N PHE A 543 2.85 -5.16 21.70
CA PHE A 543 1.57 -5.63 21.21
C PHE A 543 0.51 -5.58 22.31
N ASN A 544 -0.72 -5.22 21.92
CA ASN A 544 -1.88 -5.31 22.80
C ASN A 544 -2.85 -6.37 22.27
N TYR A 545 -2.88 -7.55 22.87
CA TYR A 545 -3.80 -8.60 22.42
C TYR A 545 -5.25 -8.37 22.84
N LEU A 546 -5.53 -7.43 23.76
CA LEU A 546 -6.90 -7.09 24.14
C LEU A 546 -7.66 -6.40 23.01
N SER A 547 -6.99 -5.53 22.23
CA SER A 547 -7.65 -4.90 21.08
C SER A 547 -8.08 -5.92 20.04
N TYR A 548 -7.40 -7.07 19.94
CA TYR A 548 -7.83 -8.17 19.08
C TYR A 548 -9.14 -8.80 19.57
N ALA A 549 -9.25 -9.06 20.88
CA ALA A 549 -10.47 -9.60 21.46
C ALA A 549 -11.64 -8.61 21.30
N GLU A 550 -11.41 -7.33 21.57
CA GLU A 550 -12.40 -6.25 21.39
C GLU A 550 -12.90 -6.17 19.94
N GLU A 551 -11.99 -6.28 18.97
CA GLU A 551 -12.34 -6.24 17.55
C GLU A 551 -13.17 -7.47 17.13
N LEU A 552 -12.79 -8.68 17.57
CA LEU A 552 -13.57 -9.89 17.32
C LEU A 552 -14.96 -9.81 17.95
N GLN A 553 -15.12 -9.18 19.12
CA GLN A 553 -16.44 -8.95 19.71
C GLN A 553 -17.32 -8.04 18.84
N LYS A 554 -16.75 -7.08 18.11
CA LYS A 554 -17.51 -6.27 17.14
C LYS A 554 -17.99 -7.13 15.98
N TYR A 555 -17.09 -7.91 15.37
CA TYR A 555 -17.45 -8.77 14.23
C TYR A 555 -18.53 -9.80 14.56
N VAL A 556 -18.51 -10.36 15.78
CA VAL A 556 -19.55 -11.30 16.19
C VAL A 556 -20.91 -10.63 16.37
N LYS A 557 -20.95 -9.35 16.80
CA LYS A 557 -22.21 -8.59 16.88
C LYS A 557 -22.75 -8.29 15.48
N ASP A 558 -21.87 -7.95 14.54
CA ASP A 558 -22.26 -7.74 13.14
C ASP A 558 -22.80 -9.04 12.54
N LEU A 559 -22.11 -10.16 12.77
CA LEU A 559 -22.56 -11.48 12.35
C LEU A 559 -23.90 -11.89 12.97
N GLU A 560 -24.11 -11.63 14.27
CA GLU A 560 -25.37 -11.88 14.97
C GLU A 560 -26.55 -11.14 14.29
N HIS A 561 -26.31 -9.92 13.82
CA HIS A 561 -27.28 -9.16 13.05
C HIS A 561 -27.56 -9.81 11.68
N GLU A 562 -26.52 -10.20 10.93
CA GLU A 562 -26.64 -10.79 9.59
C GLU A 562 -27.33 -12.17 9.58
N ILE A 563 -27.19 -12.94 10.65
CA ILE A 563 -27.80 -14.27 10.77
C ILE A 563 -29.13 -14.26 11.53
N SER A 564 -29.66 -13.09 11.88
CA SER A 564 -30.91 -12.98 12.61
C SER A 564 -32.05 -13.76 11.91
N GLY A 565 -32.69 -14.67 12.64
CA GLY A 565 -33.74 -15.55 12.11
C GLY A 565 -33.25 -16.85 11.47
N LYS A 566 -31.94 -17.09 11.43
CA LYS A 566 -31.34 -18.39 11.04
C LYS A 566 -31.10 -19.25 12.29
N ASP A 567 -31.28 -20.57 12.18
CA ASP A 567 -31.03 -21.53 13.27
C ASP A 567 -29.53 -21.84 13.42
N ILE A 568 -28.74 -20.82 13.77
CA ILE A 568 -27.28 -20.89 13.93
C ILE A 568 -26.91 -20.42 15.34
N ASN A 569 -26.19 -21.24 16.09
CA ASN A 569 -25.79 -20.93 17.47
C ASN A 569 -24.37 -20.33 17.53
N LEU A 570 -24.26 -19.06 17.89
CA LEU A 570 -22.98 -18.34 18.05
C LEU A 570 -22.32 -18.49 19.44
N THR A 571 -22.96 -19.18 20.38
CA THR A 571 -22.44 -19.34 21.76
C THR A 571 -21.00 -19.88 21.80
N PRO A 572 -20.61 -20.90 21.01
CA PRO A 572 -19.23 -21.38 20.99
C PRO A 572 -18.21 -20.30 20.57
N LEU A 573 -18.60 -19.42 19.65
CA LEU A 573 -17.75 -18.33 19.15
C LEU A 573 -17.58 -17.24 20.22
N PHE A 574 -18.66 -16.81 20.87
CA PHE A 574 -18.60 -15.88 22.01
C PHE A 574 -17.69 -16.41 23.12
N LYS A 575 -17.83 -17.68 23.49
CA LYS A 575 -16.98 -18.31 24.51
C LYS A 575 -15.51 -18.33 24.11
N SER A 576 -15.21 -18.61 22.84
CA SER A 576 -13.82 -18.62 22.34
C SER A 576 -13.18 -17.23 22.42
N ILE A 577 -13.96 -16.18 22.15
CA ILE A 577 -13.50 -14.79 22.27
C ILE A 577 -13.29 -14.39 23.73
N GLU A 578 -14.17 -14.81 24.64
CA GLU A 578 -13.99 -14.59 26.08
C GLU A 578 -12.73 -15.30 26.62
N GLU A 579 -12.44 -16.52 26.15
CA GLU A 579 -11.21 -17.24 26.49
C GLU A 579 -9.95 -16.51 25.99
N LEU A 580 -10.00 -15.93 24.79
CA LEU A 580 -8.94 -15.08 24.24
C LEU A 580 -8.75 -13.82 25.08
N GLU A 581 -9.82 -13.09 25.40
CA GLU A 581 -9.78 -11.87 26.21
C GLU A 581 -9.16 -12.13 27.59
N ASN A 582 -9.56 -13.21 28.25
CA ASN A 582 -9.01 -13.63 29.53
C ASN A 582 -7.51 -13.95 29.44
N SER A 583 -7.08 -14.58 28.34
CA SER A 583 -5.68 -14.92 28.11
C SER A 583 -4.84 -13.67 27.80
N ALA A 584 -5.34 -12.78 26.95
CA ALA A 584 -4.73 -11.49 26.65
C ALA A 584 -4.59 -10.61 27.90
N THR A 585 -5.61 -10.58 28.77
CA THR A 585 -5.56 -9.87 30.06
C THR A 585 -4.43 -10.40 30.94
N LYS A 586 -4.26 -11.73 31.02
CA LYS A 586 -3.19 -12.34 31.80
C LYS A 586 -1.81 -11.96 31.27
N ILE A 587 -1.62 -12.01 29.95
CA ILE A 587 -0.35 -11.61 29.31
C ILE A 587 -0.04 -10.15 29.60
N ASN A 588 -1.00 -9.25 29.40
CA ASN A 588 -0.82 -7.82 29.69
C ASN A 588 -0.46 -7.56 31.15
N ASN A 589 -1.12 -8.24 32.09
CA ASN A 589 -0.80 -8.14 33.52
C ASN A 589 0.60 -8.67 33.84
N GLN A 590 1.02 -9.77 33.20
CA GLN A 590 2.38 -10.29 33.36
C GLN A 590 3.42 -9.33 32.81
N ILE A 591 3.22 -8.76 31.61
CA ILE A 591 4.12 -7.76 31.03
C ILE A 591 4.29 -6.57 31.99
N LYS A 592 3.22 -6.10 32.65
CA LYS A 592 3.31 -5.03 33.65
C LYS A 592 4.19 -5.42 34.84
N VAL A 593 4.13 -6.67 35.30
CA VAL A 593 4.89 -7.16 36.45
C VAL A 593 6.38 -7.37 36.11
N TYR A 594 6.66 -7.94 34.94
CA TYR A 594 8.02 -8.29 34.50
C TYR A 594 8.71 -7.19 33.68
N GLY A 595 7.95 -6.20 33.24
CA GLY A 595 8.41 -5.11 32.39
C GLY A 595 9.23 -4.05 33.12
N PRO A 596 9.96 -3.20 32.37
CA PRO A 596 10.68 -2.06 32.94
C PRO A 596 9.72 -1.15 33.70
N SER A 597 10.17 -0.63 34.85
CA SER A 597 9.32 0.06 35.82
C SER A 597 9.81 1.47 36.08
N LYS A 598 8.86 2.40 36.24
CA LYS A 598 9.14 3.76 36.70
C LYS A 598 9.34 3.81 38.23
N HIS A 599 8.84 2.81 38.96
CA HIS A 599 8.93 2.71 40.42
C HIS A 599 9.61 1.40 40.84
N ASN A 600 10.78 1.06 40.29
CA ASN A 600 11.57 -0.07 40.80
C ASN A 600 12.37 0.31 42.06
N ILE A 601 11.67 0.64 43.15
CA ILE A 601 12.26 1.22 44.37
C ILE A 601 13.20 0.21 45.06
N TYR A 602 13.01 -1.09 44.84
CA TYR A 602 13.83 -2.17 45.41
C TYR A 602 14.93 -2.70 44.48
N GLY A 603 15.05 -2.19 43.24
CA GLY A 603 16.01 -2.71 42.27
C GLY A 603 15.80 -4.19 41.92
N SER A 604 14.56 -4.68 42.02
CA SER A 604 14.20 -6.06 41.73
C SER A 604 14.53 -6.37 40.27
N LYS A 605 15.40 -7.36 40.05
CA LYS A 605 15.68 -7.90 38.71
C LYS A 605 14.63 -8.91 38.26
N SER A 606 13.92 -9.53 39.22
CA SER A 606 12.94 -10.59 38.93
C SER A 606 11.55 -10.04 38.62
N PHE A 607 11.15 -8.93 39.24
CA PHE A 607 9.84 -8.31 39.07
C PHE A 607 9.95 -6.77 39.09
N PRO A 608 10.62 -6.16 38.10
CA PRO A 608 10.89 -4.73 38.12
C PRO A 608 9.61 -3.89 38.18
N GLY A 609 8.53 -4.28 37.49
CA GLY A 609 7.27 -3.55 37.34
C GLY A 609 6.18 -3.84 38.36
N ILE A 610 6.46 -4.65 39.38
CA ILE A 610 5.43 -5.06 40.33
C ILE A 610 4.77 -3.89 41.09
N GLU A 611 5.52 -2.83 41.38
CA GLU A 611 4.98 -1.65 42.04
C GLU A 611 4.07 -0.83 41.12
N ASP A 612 4.47 -0.63 39.86
CA ASP A 612 3.64 0.02 38.84
C ASP A 612 2.30 -0.71 38.68
N ALA A 613 2.34 -2.05 38.62
CA ALA A 613 1.15 -2.88 38.55
C ALA A 613 0.25 -2.74 39.80
N ILE A 614 0.83 -2.65 41.00
CA ILE A 614 0.08 -2.44 42.25
C ILE A 614 -0.58 -1.06 42.29
N ILE A 615 0.12 -0.01 41.85
CA ILE A 615 -0.40 1.36 41.81
C ILE A 615 -1.60 1.44 40.86
N GLU A 616 -1.48 0.88 39.67
CA GLU A 616 -2.56 0.86 38.69
C GLU A 616 -3.78 0.08 39.21
N ALA A 617 -3.57 -1.11 39.78
CA ALA A 617 -4.63 -1.92 40.36
C ALA A 617 -5.38 -1.17 41.48
N LYS A 618 -4.67 -0.41 42.32
CA LYS A 618 -5.29 0.45 43.34
C LYS A 618 -6.12 1.57 42.72
N SER A 619 -5.63 2.19 41.63
CA SER A 619 -6.33 3.27 40.93
C SER A 619 -7.63 2.81 40.25
N LEU A 620 -7.63 1.60 39.70
CA LEU A 620 -8.81 0.96 39.11
C LEU A 620 -9.84 0.64 40.20
N ASN A 621 -9.39 0.11 41.34
CA ASN A 621 -10.27 -0.23 42.44
C ASN A 621 -10.91 1.01 43.09
N SER A 622 -10.19 2.14 43.16
CA SER A 622 -10.77 3.42 43.60
C SER A 622 -11.82 3.97 42.63
N ARG A 623 -11.63 3.82 41.31
CA ARG A 623 -12.62 4.23 40.30
C ARG A 623 -13.88 3.38 40.35
N VAL A 624 -13.75 2.07 40.56
CA VAL A 624 -14.90 1.16 40.73
C VAL A 624 -15.67 1.49 42.01
N MET A 625 -14.98 1.81 43.11
CA MET A 625 -15.61 2.26 44.35
C MET A 625 -16.34 3.60 44.19
N GLU A 626 -15.77 4.58 43.46
CA GLU A 626 -16.45 5.85 43.18
C GLU A 626 -17.72 5.65 42.35
N ILE A 627 -17.70 4.78 41.34
CA ILE A 627 -18.87 4.45 40.49
C ILE A 627 -19.95 3.69 41.28
N CYS A 628 -19.58 2.90 42.29
CA CYS A 628 -20.54 2.21 43.16
C CYS A 628 -21.09 3.08 44.31
N THR A 629 -20.54 4.28 44.51
CA THR A 629 -20.99 5.24 45.54
C THR A 629 -21.67 6.50 44.99
N ALA A 630 -21.73 6.64 43.67
CA ALA A 630 -22.55 7.61 42.94
C ALA A 630 -23.86 6.97 42.50
#